data_AF-F3ZVF1-F1
#
_entry.id   AF-F3ZVF1-F1
#
_cell.length_a   1.000
_cell.length_b   1.000
_cell.length_c   1.000
_cell.angle_alpha   90.00
_cell.angle_beta   90.00
_cell.angle_gamma   90.00
#
_symmetry.space_group_name_H-M   'P 1'
#
loop_
_entity.id
_entity.type
_entity.pdbx_description
1 polymer ?
#
loop_
_entity_poly.entity_id
_entity_poly.type
_entity_poly.pdbx_seq_one_letter_code
_entity_poly.pdbx_strand_id
1 'polypeptide(L)'
;MSAGYSSRCKVCNSQHRVEIEKWAKEKGLSPRAISSRLKEECDEDISYKSIWQHLNEHFDIKTEAKEQYQKSQQRFQKAVERRLSDIEILDDTIADNFELSQATTAWLKDLIKQRKNPPMALVQLREKLQSEMRQAIKQKQEILGDDPESKKADAVQSLVDLMIAASDPYD
;
A
#
# COMPACT_ATOMS: atom_id res chain seq x y z
N MET A 1 -33.52 8.98 -2.30
CA MET A 1 -34.40 8.82 -3.48
C MET A 1 -34.72 7.34 -3.59
N SER A 2 -36.00 6.99 -3.71
CA SER A 2 -36.51 5.62 -3.69
C SER A 2 -35.85 4.76 -4.77
N ALA A 3 -35.25 3.63 -4.35
CA ALA A 3 -34.66 2.65 -5.26
C ALA A 3 -35.69 2.25 -6.33
N GLY A 4 -35.39 2.62 -7.58
CA GLY A 4 -36.31 2.50 -8.70
C GLY A 4 -36.69 1.04 -8.93
N TYR A 5 -37.93 0.68 -8.60
CA TYR A 5 -38.56 -0.53 -9.08
C TYR A 5 -38.75 -0.41 -10.60
N SER A 6 -37.78 -0.91 -11.36
CA SER A 6 -38.00 -1.19 -12.77
C SER A 6 -38.93 -2.40 -12.85
N SER A 7 -40.18 -2.18 -13.25
CA SER A 7 -41.21 -3.23 -13.39
C SER A 7 -40.78 -4.39 -14.30
N ARG A 8 -39.72 -4.21 -15.09
CA ARG A 8 -39.19 -5.19 -16.05
C ARG A 8 -37.90 -5.88 -15.58
N CYS A 9 -37.27 -5.42 -14.49
CA CYS A 9 -36.04 -6.05 -14.00
C CYS A 9 -36.35 -7.26 -13.12
N LYS A 10 -35.89 -8.44 -13.57
CA LYS A 10 -36.09 -9.70 -12.84
C LYS A 10 -35.46 -9.69 -11.45
N VAL A 11 -34.30 -9.05 -11.28
CA VAL A 11 -33.61 -8.95 -9.98
C VAL A 11 -34.32 -7.97 -9.05
N CYS A 12 -34.84 -6.85 -9.55
CA CYS A 12 -35.64 -5.92 -8.74
C CYS A 12 -36.91 -6.56 -8.17
N ASN A 13 -37.48 -7.52 -8.91
CA ASN A 13 -38.70 -8.23 -8.55
C ASN A 13 -38.45 -9.59 -7.87
N SER A 14 -37.19 -10.00 -7.70
CA SER A 14 -36.82 -11.24 -7.01
C SER A 14 -36.90 -11.04 -5.49
N GLN A 15 -37.30 -12.10 -4.77
CA GLN A 15 -37.28 -12.12 -3.30
C GLN A 15 -35.84 -12.12 -2.75
N HIS A 16 -34.88 -12.57 -3.55
CA HIS A 16 -33.45 -12.66 -3.22
C HIS A 16 -32.65 -11.42 -3.63
N ARG A 17 -33.32 -10.33 -4.04
CA ARG A 17 -32.67 -9.07 -4.46
C ARG A 17 -31.58 -8.61 -3.47
N VAL A 18 -31.92 -8.58 -2.18
CA VAL A 18 -31.01 -8.08 -1.13
C VAL A 18 -29.76 -8.98 -1.02
N GLU A 19 -29.92 -10.28 -1.21
CA GLU A 19 -28.82 -11.26 -1.16
C GLU A 19 -27.93 -11.13 -2.39
N ILE A 20 -28.53 -10.96 -3.58
CA ILE A 20 -27.82 -10.70 -4.84
C ILE A 20 -26.97 -9.43 -4.73
N GLU A 21 -27.56 -8.34 -4.25
CA GLU A 21 -26.89 -7.07 -4.03
C GLU A 21 -25.78 -7.20 -2.98
N LYS A 22 -26.02 -7.95 -1.88
CA LYS A 22 -25.01 -8.22 -0.84
C LYS A 22 -23.84 -9.07 -1.36
N TRP A 23 -24.10 -10.07 -2.19
CA TRP A 23 -23.07 -10.93 -2.78
C TRP A 23 -22.22 -10.17 -3.80
N ALA A 24 -22.82 -9.27 -4.57
CA ALA A 24 -22.09 -8.36 -5.44
C ALA A 24 -21.25 -7.35 -4.63
N LYS A 25 -21.84 -6.77 -3.57
CA LYS A 25 -21.25 -5.69 -2.75
C LYS A 25 -20.15 -6.15 -1.79
N GLU A 26 -20.44 -7.13 -0.95
CA GLU A 26 -19.56 -7.52 0.16
C GLU A 26 -18.58 -8.64 -0.24
N LYS A 27 -19.00 -9.53 -1.14
CA LYS A 27 -18.21 -10.70 -1.56
C LYS A 27 -17.54 -10.53 -2.93
N GLY A 28 -17.85 -9.46 -3.67
CA GLY A 28 -17.26 -9.19 -4.99
C GLY A 28 -17.56 -10.28 -6.04
N LEU A 29 -18.67 -11.01 -5.91
CA LEU A 29 -19.00 -12.12 -6.80
C LEU A 29 -19.40 -11.61 -8.19
N SER A 30 -18.93 -12.30 -9.24
CA SER A 30 -19.31 -11.99 -10.61
C SER A 30 -20.78 -12.34 -10.88
N PRO A 31 -21.46 -11.67 -11.85
CA PRO A 31 -22.86 -11.98 -12.19
C PRO A 31 -23.10 -13.45 -12.59
N ARG A 32 -22.08 -14.13 -13.12
CA ARG A 32 -22.15 -15.57 -13.43
C ARG A 32 -22.14 -16.42 -12.16
N ALA A 33 -21.24 -16.10 -11.21
CA ALA A 33 -21.19 -16.78 -9.93
C ALA A 33 -22.47 -16.57 -9.11
N ILE A 34 -23.04 -15.36 -9.15
CA ILE A 34 -24.34 -15.07 -8.52
C ILE A 34 -25.46 -15.88 -9.17
N SER A 35 -25.51 -15.96 -10.51
CA SER A 35 -26.51 -16.76 -11.24
C SER A 35 -26.45 -18.25 -10.88
N SER A 36 -25.26 -18.85 -10.87
CA SER A 36 -25.05 -20.24 -10.46
C SER A 36 -25.49 -20.45 -9.00
N ARG A 37 -25.10 -19.54 -8.11
CA ARG A 37 -25.44 -19.61 -6.70
C ARG A 37 -26.94 -19.50 -6.42
N LEU A 38 -27.65 -18.61 -7.13
CA LEU A 38 -29.11 -18.51 -7.02
C LEU A 38 -29.81 -19.80 -7.43
N LYS A 39 -29.29 -20.46 -8.47
CA LYS A 39 -29.82 -21.74 -8.96
C LYS A 39 -29.54 -22.89 -7.99
N GLU A 40 -28.40 -22.88 -7.33
CA GLU A 40 -27.97 -23.93 -6.40
C GLU A 40 -28.55 -23.75 -4.98
N GLU A 41 -28.54 -22.54 -4.43
CA GLU A 41 -28.93 -22.25 -3.04
C GLU A 41 -30.39 -21.81 -2.89
N CYS A 42 -31.00 -21.23 -3.93
CA CYS A 42 -32.31 -20.56 -3.83
C CYS A 42 -33.36 -21.08 -4.83
N ASP A 43 -33.01 -22.05 -5.69
CA ASP A 43 -33.85 -22.60 -6.78
C ASP A 43 -34.44 -21.52 -7.71
N GLU A 44 -33.75 -20.39 -7.87
CA GLU A 44 -34.19 -19.27 -8.71
C GLU A 44 -33.31 -19.13 -9.96
N ASP A 45 -33.89 -19.30 -11.15
CA ASP A 45 -33.17 -19.18 -12.42
C ASP A 45 -33.22 -17.74 -12.96
N ILE A 46 -32.28 -16.91 -12.49
CA ILE A 46 -32.02 -15.59 -13.06
C ILE A 46 -30.75 -15.64 -13.91
N SER A 47 -30.88 -15.26 -15.18
CA SER A 47 -29.73 -15.23 -16.07
C SER A 47 -28.67 -14.20 -15.64
N TYR A 48 -27.40 -14.57 -15.77
CA TYR A 48 -26.26 -13.69 -15.47
C TYR A 48 -26.35 -12.32 -16.18
N LYS A 49 -26.95 -12.27 -17.38
CA LYS A 49 -27.16 -11.03 -18.15
C LYS A 49 -28.15 -10.08 -17.46
N SER A 50 -29.23 -10.64 -16.89
CA SER A 50 -30.22 -9.86 -16.14
C SER A 50 -29.62 -9.33 -14.83
N ILE A 51 -28.77 -10.13 -14.18
CA ILE A 51 -28.02 -9.71 -12.98
C ILE A 51 -27.04 -8.61 -13.34
N TRP A 52 -26.26 -8.77 -14.40
CA TRP A 52 -25.32 -7.75 -14.86
C TRP A 52 -26.04 -6.43 -15.20
N GLN A 53 -27.21 -6.49 -15.84
CA GLN A 53 -28.00 -5.30 -16.17
C GLN A 53 -28.51 -4.61 -14.89
N HIS A 54 -29.09 -5.36 -13.95
CA HIS A 54 -29.50 -4.83 -12.64
C HIS A 54 -28.33 -4.15 -11.92
N LEU A 55 -27.18 -4.82 -11.90
CA LEU A 55 -25.97 -4.35 -11.23
C LEU A 55 -25.35 -3.10 -11.87
N ASN A 56 -25.66 -2.79 -13.13
CA ASN A 56 -25.13 -1.61 -13.83
C ASN A 56 -26.14 -0.46 -13.99
N GLU A 57 -27.44 -0.77 -14.01
CA GLU A 57 -28.51 0.20 -14.30
C GLU A 57 -29.34 0.56 -13.06
N HIS A 58 -29.41 -0.31 -12.06
CA HIS A 58 -30.31 -0.16 -10.90
C HIS A 58 -29.59 -0.24 -9.55
N PHE A 59 -28.51 -1.01 -9.47
CA PHE A 59 -27.63 -1.08 -8.31
C PHE A 59 -26.39 -0.24 -8.60
N ASP A 60 -26.01 0.59 -7.65
CA ASP A 60 -25.06 1.67 -7.88
C ASP A 60 -23.59 1.21 -7.78
N ILE A 61 -23.24 0.13 -8.49
CA ILE A 61 -21.86 -0.38 -8.55
C ILE A 61 -20.91 0.68 -9.09
N LYS A 62 -21.37 1.57 -9.99
CA LYS A 62 -20.54 2.64 -10.55
C LYS A 62 -20.15 3.67 -9.49
N THR A 63 -21.10 4.12 -8.66
CA THR A 63 -20.77 5.02 -7.54
C THR A 63 -19.94 4.32 -6.50
N GLU A 64 -20.22 3.04 -6.20
CA GLU A 64 -19.40 2.28 -5.25
C GLU A 64 -17.98 2.06 -5.75
N ALA A 65 -17.77 1.70 -7.02
CA ALA A 65 -16.44 1.59 -7.62
C ALA A 65 -15.70 2.92 -7.55
N LYS A 66 -16.40 4.04 -7.79
CA LYS A 66 -15.84 5.39 -7.64
C LYS A 66 -15.47 5.70 -6.19
N GLU A 67 -16.32 5.36 -5.22
CA GLU A 67 -16.04 5.56 -3.80
C GLU A 67 -14.88 4.68 -3.30
N GLN A 68 -14.84 3.41 -3.72
CA GLN A 68 -13.74 2.51 -3.38
C GLN A 68 -12.43 2.99 -4.00
N TYR A 69 -12.46 3.45 -5.26
CA TYR A 69 -11.31 4.07 -5.90
C TYR A 69 -10.83 5.32 -5.15
N GLN A 70 -11.75 6.22 -4.76
CA GLN A 70 -11.42 7.40 -3.97
C GLN A 70 -10.84 7.05 -2.60
N LYS A 71 -11.42 6.07 -1.89
CA LYS A 71 -10.90 5.55 -0.62
C LYS A 71 -9.51 4.93 -0.78
N SER A 72 -9.29 4.21 -1.88
CA SER A 72 -7.97 3.64 -2.22
C SER A 72 -6.94 4.74 -2.45
N GLN A 73 -7.28 5.78 -3.23
CA GLN A 73 -6.42 6.95 -3.44
C GLN A 73 -6.08 7.66 -2.14
N GLN A 74 -7.05 7.88 -1.25
CA GLN A 74 -6.79 8.48 0.07
C GLN A 74 -5.88 7.61 0.94
N ARG A 75 -6.04 6.28 0.91
CA ARG A 75 -5.16 5.35 1.64
C ARG A 75 -3.75 5.36 1.07
N PHE A 76 -3.62 5.36 -0.25
CA PHE A 76 -2.33 5.47 -0.93
C PHE A 76 -1.62 6.77 -0.57
N GLN A 77 -2.33 7.90 -0.66
CA GLN A 77 -1.79 9.21 -0.29
C GLN A 77 -1.31 9.24 1.16
N LYS A 78 -2.10 8.72 2.11
CA LYS A 78 -1.68 8.61 3.51
C LYS A 78 -0.46 7.72 3.71
N ALA A 79 -0.35 6.63 2.94
CA ALA A 79 0.82 5.76 3.01
C ALA A 79 2.07 6.47 2.47
N VAL A 80 1.95 7.22 1.38
CA VAL A 80 3.03 8.06 0.83
C VAL A 80 3.45 9.14 1.82
N GLU A 81 2.50 9.89 2.38
CA GLU A 81 2.77 10.93 3.38
C GLU A 81 3.51 10.39 4.61
N ARG A 82 3.09 9.21 5.10
CA ARG A 82 3.79 8.56 6.21
C ARG A 82 5.22 8.20 5.84
N ARG A 83 5.44 7.63 4.65
CA ARG A 83 6.80 7.27 4.18
C ARG A 83 7.68 8.50 4.01
N LEU A 84 7.15 9.60 3.49
CA LEU A 84 7.87 10.87 3.37
C LEU A 84 8.23 11.43 4.75
N SER A 85 7.28 11.43 5.70
CA SER A 85 7.53 11.86 7.07
C SER A 85 8.58 11.00 7.78
N ASP A 86 8.57 9.68 7.58
CA ASP A 86 9.60 8.78 8.11
C ASP A 86 10.99 9.12 7.53
N ILE A 87 11.08 9.46 6.24
CA ILE A 87 12.34 9.89 5.61
C ILE A 87 12.82 11.22 6.18
N GLU A 88 11.94 12.20 6.36
CA GLU A 88 12.27 13.51 6.93
C GLU A 88 12.84 13.37 8.35
N ILE A 89 12.20 12.56 9.21
CA ILE A 89 12.70 12.29 10.56
C ILE A 89 14.10 11.65 10.53
N LEU A 90 14.34 10.75 9.58
CA LEU A 90 15.66 10.12 9.42
C LEU A 90 16.70 11.13 8.95
N ASP A 91 16.34 12.06 8.05
CA ASP A 91 17.23 13.13 7.59
C ASP A 91 17.61 14.08 8.72
N ASP A 92 16.63 14.51 9.51
CA ASP A 92 16.87 15.34 10.70
C ASP A 92 17.79 14.60 11.68
N THR A 93 17.52 13.32 11.94
CA THR A 93 18.36 12.48 12.82
C THR A 93 19.79 12.35 12.31
N ILE A 94 19.98 12.22 10.99
CA ILE A 94 21.32 12.16 10.37
C ILE A 94 22.03 13.49 10.54
N ALA A 95 21.35 14.60 10.26
CA ALA A 95 21.91 15.95 10.36
C ALA A 95 22.33 16.29 11.81
N ASP A 96 21.44 16.09 12.77
CA ASP A 96 21.68 16.35 14.19
C ASP A 96 22.84 15.52 14.73
N ASN A 97 22.84 14.21 14.43
CA ASN A 97 23.91 13.32 14.87
C ASN A 97 25.25 13.67 14.22
N PHE A 98 25.24 14.11 12.96
CA PHE A 98 26.43 14.53 12.25
C PHE A 98 27.02 15.81 12.87
N GLU A 99 26.20 16.83 13.10
CA GLU A 99 26.63 18.08 13.75
C GLU A 99 27.22 17.81 15.13
N LEU A 100 26.50 17.06 15.97
CA LEU A 100 26.97 16.72 17.31
C LEU A 100 28.25 15.85 17.28
N SER A 101 28.38 14.97 16.30
CA SER A 101 29.59 14.15 16.12
C SER A 101 30.79 15.00 15.70
N GLN A 102 30.59 16.03 14.88
CA GLN A 102 31.64 17.00 14.55
C GLN A 102 32.12 17.76 15.79
N ALA A 103 31.18 18.32 16.56
CA ALA A 103 31.50 19.03 17.80
C ALA A 103 32.26 18.13 18.80
N THR A 104 31.77 16.90 18.98
CA THR A 104 32.42 15.89 19.83
C THR A 104 33.83 15.56 19.34
N THR A 105 34.02 15.41 18.02
CA THR A 105 35.33 15.14 17.42
C THR A 105 36.29 16.33 17.59
N ALA A 106 35.81 17.56 17.46
CA ALA A 106 36.61 18.76 17.71
C ALA A 106 37.08 18.83 19.17
N TRP A 107 36.18 18.56 20.11
CA TRP A 107 36.52 18.54 21.53
C TRP A 107 37.55 17.46 21.87
N LEU A 108 37.38 16.24 21.35
CA LEU A 108 38.35 15.16 21.51
C LEU A 108 39.73 15.55 20.97
N LYS A 109 39.78 16.19 19.79
CA LYS A 109 41.05 16.68 19.21
C LYS A 109 41.73 17.70 20.12
N ASP A 110 40.98 18.62 20.71
CA ASP A 110 41.56 19.64 21.59
C ASP A 110 42.05 19.07 22.92
N LEU A 111 41.37 18.07 23.48
CA LEU A 111 41.87 17.34 24.66
C LEU A 111 43.19 16.62 24.36
N ILE A 112 43.28 15.97 23.20
CA ILE A 112 44.51 15.30 22.74
C ILE A 112 45.64 16.32 22.57
N LYS A 113 45.39 17.47 21.94
CA LYS A 113 46.40 18.55 21.80
C LYS A 113 46.89 19.06 23.15
N GLN A 114 45.99 19.18 24.13
CA GLN A 114 46.32 19.58 25.50
C GLN A 114 47.00 18.47 26.32
N ARG A 115 47.28 17.30 25.71
CA ARG A 115 47.79 16.08 26.37
C ARG A 115 46.94 15.65 27.58
N LYS A 116 45.64 15.95 27.53
CA LYS A 116 44.67 15.50 28.53
C LYS A 116 44.07 14.17 28.08
N ASN A 117 43.79 13.30 29.05
CA ASN A 117 43.08 12.05 28.77
C ASN A 117 41.61 12.38 28.44
N PRO A 118 41.10 11.97 27.26
CA PRO A 118 39.71 12.21 26.91
C PRO A 118 38.77 11.42 27.83
N PRO A 119 37.67 12.02 28.34
CA PRO A 119 36.67 11.30 29.10
C PRO A 119 36.07 10.15 28.28
N MET A 120 35.95 8.97 28.88
CA MET A 120 35.35 7.80 28.21
C MET A 120 33.94 8.07 27.71
N ALA A 121 33.14 8.80 28.50
CA ALA A 121 31.79 9.20 28.10
C ALA A 121 31.76 9.99 26.77
N LEU A 122 32.78 10.82 26.51
CA LEU A 122 32.86 11.59 25.27
C LEU A 122 33.23 10.72 24.07
N VAL A 123 34.10 9.73 24.29
CA VAL A 123 34.47 8.73 23.26
C VAL A 123 33.26 7.86 22.91
N GLN A 124 32.53 7.38 23.93
CA GLN A 124 31.32 6.58 23.77
C GLN A 124 30.20 7.37 23.09
N LEU A 125 30.00 8.64 23.46
CA LEU A 125 29.05 9.52 22.77
C LEU A 125 29.39 9.62 21.28
N ARG A 126 30.66 9.85 20.93
CA ARG A 126 31.09 9.89 19.51
C ARG A 126 30.76 8.60 18.78
N GLU A 127 31.09 7.46 19.39
CA GLU A 127 30.83 6.14 18.82
C GLU A 127 29.33 5.92 18.58
N LYS A 128 28.50 6.25 19.58
CA LYS A 128 27.05 6.08 19.52
C LYS A 128 26.44 6.94 18.42
N LEU A 129 26.80 8.23 18.34
CA LEU A 129 26.33 9.13 17.28
C LEU A 129 26.67 8.60 15.88
N GLN A 130 27.87 8.08 15.70
CA GLN A 130 28.31 7.48 14.43
C GLN A 130 27.54 6.19 14.11
N SER A 131 27.20 5.39 15.12
CA SER A 131 26.41 4.17 14.94
C SER A 131 24.96 4.47 14.57
N GLU A 132 24.30 5.38 15.31
CA GLU A 132 22.92 5.79 15.04
C GLU A 132 22.80 6.43 13.66
N MET A 133 23.75 7.29 13.27
CA MET A 133 23.77 7.90 11.94
C MET A 133 23.86 6.84 10.82
N ARG A 134 24.70 5.81 10.95
CA ARG A 134 24.77 4.71 9.97
C ARG A 134 23.47 3.91 9.90
N GLN A 135 22.83 3.67 11.04
CA GLN A 135 21.56 2.95 11.11
C GLN A 135 20.44 3.76 10.45
N ALA A 136 20.36 5.07 10.72
CA ALA A 136 19.39 5.96 10.09
C ALA A 136 19.58 6.03 8.57
N ILE A 137 20.83 6.09 8.08
CA ILE A 137 21.13 6.05 6.63
C ILE A 137 20.64 4.72 6.01
N LYS A 138 20.89 3.58 6.68
CA LYS A 138 20.44 2.27 6.19
C LYS A 138 18.91 2.19 6.11
N GLN A 139 18.23 2.62 7.17
CA GLN A 139 16.76 2.66 7.19
C GLN A 139 16.20 3.58 6.11
N LYS A 140 16.83 4.73 5.85
CA LYS A 140 16.44 5.62 4.76
C LYS A 140 16.60 4.94 3.39
N GLN A 141 17.71 4.23 3.16
CA GLN A 141 17.92 3.46 1.94
C GLN A 141 16.88 2.35 1.75
N GLU A 142 16.51 1.64 2.82
CA GLU A 142 15.46 0.62 2.79
C GLU A 142 14.10 1.23 2.43
N ILE A 143 13.74 2.39 3.00
CA ILE A 143 12.47 3.07 2.69
C ILE A 143 12.43 3.55 1.23
N LEU A 144 13.55 4.01 0.69
CA LEU A 144 13.67 4.47 -0.69
C LEU A 144 13.76 3.32 -1.71
N GLY A 145 13.87 2.06 -1.26
CA GLY A 145 14.13 0.91 -2.12
C GLY A 145 15.53 0.94 -2.75
N ASP A 146 16.42 1.76 -2.21
CA ASP A 146 17.77 1.97 -2.73
C ASP A 146 18.78 0.94 -2.22
N ASP A 147 18.36 0.07 -1.31
CA ASP A 147 19.19 -1.00 -0.77
C ASP A 147 19.45 -2.12 -1.81
N PRO A 148 20.58 -2.85 -1.68
CA PRO A 148 20.98 -3.85 -2.67
C PRO A 148 20.02 -5.04 -2.81
N GLU A 149 19.19 -5.33 -1.80
CA GLU A 149 18.23 -6.44 -1.84
C GLU A 149 16.95 -6.03 -2.57
N SER A 150 16.41 -4.85 -2.28
CA SER A 150 15.28 -4.26 -3.01
C SER A 150 15.59 -4.13 -4.51
N LYS A 151 16.77 -3.62 -4.87
CA LYS A 151 17.23 -3.55 -6.28
C LYS A 151 17.33 -4.91 -6.97
N LYS A 152 17.70 -5.97 -6.24
CA LYS A 152 17.72 -7.33 -6.78
C LYS A 152 16.32 -7.88 -6.96
N ALA A 153 15.42 -7.64 -6.00
CA ALA A 153 14.02 -8.06 -6.10
C ALA A 153 13.33 -7.40 -7.29
N ASP A 154 13.54 -6.09 -7.49
CA ASP A 154 13.01 -5.35 -8.64
C ASP A 154 13.55 -5.88 -9.97
N ALA A 155 14.85 -6.20 -10.02
CA ALA A 155 15.47 -6.78 -11.21
C ALA A 155 14.93 -8.19 -11.53
N VAL A 156 14.67 -9.01 -10.51
CA VAL A 156 14.05 -10.34 -10.67
C VAL A 156 12.61 -10.21 -11.13
N GLN A 157 11.83 -9.28 -10.54
CA GLN A 157 10.44 -9.05 -10.92
C GLN A 157 10.33 -8.59 -12.39
N SER A 158 11.17 -7.65 -12.81
CA SER A 158 11.22 -7.20 -14.21
C SER A 158 11.57 -8.34 -15.19
N LEU A 159 12.46 -9.24 -14.79
CA LEU A 159 12.81 -10.44 -15.57
C LEU A 159 11.62 -11.41 -15.70
N VAL A 160 10.88 -11.62 -14.61
CA VAL A 160 9.67 -12.45 -14.59
C VAL A 160 8.58 -11.83 -15.47
N ASP A 161 8.36 -10.51 -15.38
CA ASP A 161 7.36 -9.81 -16.19
C ASP A 161 7.69 -9.89 -17.69
N LEU A 162 8.97 -9.79 -18.07
CA LEU A 162 9.44 -10.01 -19.45
C LEU A 162 9.22 -11.44 -19.92
N MET A 163 9.46 -12.44 -19.07
CA MET A 163 9.22 -13.84 -19.40
C MET A 163 7.73 -14.13 -19.59
N ILE A 164 6.87 -13.55 -18.74
CA ILE A 164 5.42 -13.65 -18.87
C ILE A 164 4.96 -13.02 -20.18
N ALA A 165 5.41 -11.79 -20.48
CA ALA A 165 5.07 -11.10 -21.71
C ALA A 165 5.57 -11.85 -22.97
N ALA A 166 6.73 -12.49 -22.92
CA ALA A 166 7.25 -13.30 -24.01
C ALA A 166 6.55 -14.67 -24.16
N SER A 167 5.84 -15.12 -23.12
CA SER A 167 5.13 -16.40 -23.08
C SER A 167 3.64 -16.29 -23.40
N ASP A 168 3.10 -15.07 -23.55
CA ASP A 168 1.70 -14.84 -23.89
C ASP A 168 1.54 -14.93 -25.42
N PRO A 169 0.85 -15.95 -25.97
CA PRO A 169 0.83 -16.23 -27.41
C PRO A 169 -0.25 -15.44 -28.16
N TYR A 170 -0.65 -14.27 -27.67
CA TYR A 170 -1.63 -13.39 -28.31
C TYR A 170 -1.09 -11.96 -28.47
N ASP A 171 -0.18 -11.80 -29.42
CA ASP A 171 -0.05 -10.61 -30.27
C ASP A 171 -0.01 -11.07 -31.75
#